data_AF-A0A1T4W3I2-F1
#
_entry.id   AF-A0A1T4W3I2-F1
#
_cell.length_a   1.000
_cell.length_b   1.000
_cell.length_c   1.000
_cell.angle_alpha   90.00
_cell.angle_beta   90.00
_cell.angle_gamma   90.00
#
_symmetry.space_group_name_H-M   'P 1'
#
loop_
_entity.id
_entity.type
_entity.pdbx_description
1 polymer ?
#
loop_
_entity_poly.entity_id
_entity_poly.type
_entity_poly.pdbx_seq_one_letter_code
_entity_poly.pdbx_strand_id
1 'polypeptide(L)'
;MREISETGRVEAAIRRLTAAVRRAGTGTAPGRSGYGWWVLACGEPFEDAPYEDRETKREQLLAEVEAVGVTLPELIWVWDEENRVQLVITTLPSKERAERVAERLRQKGLTMRVAREYI
;
A
#
# COMPACT_ATOMS: atom_id res chain seq x y z
N MET A 1 -28.43 -27.27 19.58
CA MET A 1 -28.24 -26.59 18.28
C MET A 1 -27.32 -25.40 18.56
N ARG A 2 -26.04 -25.43 18.18
CA ARG A 2 -25.11 -24.31 18.49
C ARG A 2 -25.28 -23.23 17.43
N GLU A 3 -25.79 -22.07 17.84
CA GLU A 3 -25.78 -20.84 17.04
C GLU A 3 -24.34 -20.54 16.62
N ILE A 4 -24.09 -20.58 15.31
CA ILE A 4 -22.86 -20.05 14.74
C ILE A 4 -23.02 -18.53 14.76
N SER A 5 -22.52 -17.90 15.83
CA SER A 5 -22.50 -16.45 15.99
C SER A 5 -21.87 -15.79 14.75
N GLU A 6 -22.40 -14.62 14.34
CA GLU A 6 -21.95 -13.85 13.17
C GLU A 6 -20.42 -13.63 13.18
N THR A 7 -19.84 -13.49 14.38
CA THR A 7 -18.39 -13.39 14.60
C THR A 7 -17.61 -14.59 14.05
N GLY A 8 -18.14 -15.81 14.20
CA GLY A 8 -17.52 -17.03 13.67
C GLY A 8 -17.58 -17.13 12.15
N ARG A 9 -18.58 -16.48 11.51
CA ARG A 9 -18.67 -16.41 10.04
C ARG A 9 -17.66 -15.42 9.47
N VAL A 10 -17.49 -14.27 10.13
CA VAL A 10 -16.49 -13.26 9.73
C VAL A 10 -15.08 -13.82 9.87
N GLU A 11 -14.76 -14.49 10.98
CA GLU A 11 -13.43 -15.09 11.18
C GLU A 11 -13.14 -16.20 10.15
N ALA A 12 -14.14 -17.02 9.82
CA ALA A 12 -14.02 -18.03 8.77
C ALA A 12 -13.86 -17.40 7.38
N ALA A 13 -14.51 -16.27 7.11
CA ALA A 13 -14.37 -15.54 5.85
C ALA A 13 -12.97 -14.93 5.69
N ILE A 14 -12.44 -14.31 6.76
CA ILE A 14 -11.06 -13.79 6.80
C ILE A 14 -10.06 -14.93 6.55
N ARG A 15 -10.20 -16.06 7.25
CA ARG A 15 -9.31 -17.23 7.05
C ARG A 15 -9.35 -17.76 5.61
N ARG A 16 -10.53 -17.79 4.99
CA ARG A 16 -10.70 -18.24 3.59
C ARG A 16 -10.09 -17.25 2.60
N LEU A 17 -10.28 -15.95 2.80
CA LEU A 17 -9.68 -14.90 1.98
C LEU A 17 -8.15 -14.91 2.10
N THR A 18 -7.60 -14.99 3.31
CA THR A 18 -6.15 -15.12 3.54
C THR A 18 -5.57 -16.37 2.86
N ALA A 19 -6.28 -17.50 2.91
CA ALA A 19 -5.86 -18.73 2.23
C ALA A 19 -6.00 -18.63 0.70
N ALA A 20 -6.93 -17.83 0.18
CA ALA A 20 -7.09 -17.61 -1.26
C ALA A 20 -5.99 -16.67 -1.81
N VAL A 21 -5.69 -15.58 -1.10
CA VAL A 21 -4.59 -14.65 -1.42
C VAL A 21 -3.25 -15.40 -1.46
N ARG A 22 -3.00 -16.27 -0.47
CA ARG A 22 -1.80 -17.13 -0.45
C ARG A 22 -1.72 -18.12 -1.62
N ARG A 23 -2.85 -18.56 -2.17
CA ARG A 23 -2.91 -19.49 -3.31
C ARG A 23 -2.86 -18.77 -4.66
N ALA A 24 -3.34 -17.54 -4.74
CA ALA A 24 -3.30 -16.71 -5.95
C ALA A 24 -1.88 -16.17 -6.24
N GLY A 25 -1.00 -16.08 -5.24
CA GLY A 25 0.41 -15.70 -5.41
C GLY A 25 1.32 -16.75 -6.08
N THR A 26 0.82 -17.50 -7.07
CA THR A 26 1.60 -18.50 -7.82
C THR A 26 2.48 -17.82 -8.86
N GLY A 27 3.63 -17.36 -8.38
CA GLY A 27 4.69 -16.83 -9.23
C GLY A 27 5.99 -16.54 -8.51
N THR A 28 6.41 -17.39 -7.55
CA THR A 28 7.81 -17.75 -7.17
C THR A 28 7.76 -18.59 -5.88
N ALA A 29 8.47 -19.72 -5.87
CA ALA A 29 8.52 -20.69 -4.77
C ALA A 29 9.13 -20.11 -3.46
N PRO A 30 8.84 -20.73 -2.29
CA PRO A 30 9.02 -20.10 -0.99
C PRO A 30 10.42 -20.35 -0.41
N GLY A 31 11.26 -19.33 -0.42
CA GLY A 31 12.38 -19.18 0.51
C GLY A 31 12.06 -18.01 1.44
N ARG A 32 11.82 -18.27 2.72
CA ARG A 32 11.74 -17.24 3.78
C ARG A 32 12.96 -16.29 3.62
N SER A 33 12.89 -14.96 3.70
CA SER A 33 12.43 -14.17 4.84
C SER A 33 12.60 -12.68 4.50
N GLY A 34 11.67 -11.83 4.91
CA GLY A 34 11.92 -10.39 5.02
C GLY A 34 10.98 -9.56 4.16
N TYR A 35 10.04 -8.92 4.84
CA TYR A 35 9.20 -7.82 4.40
C TYR A 35 9.82 -7.01 3.25
N GLY A 36 9.06 -6.83 2.17
CA GLY A 36 9.54 -6.17 0.96
C GLY A 36 9.87 -4.70 1.17
N TRP A 37 10.41 -4.04 0.15
CA TRP A 37 10.62 -2.60 0.13
C TRP A 37 9.43 -1.95 -0.57
N TRP A 38 8.67 -1.16 0.17
CA TRP A 38 7.60 -0.33 -0.38
C TRP A 38 8.17 0.87 -1.10
N VAL A 39 7.63 1.13 -2.28
CA VAL A 39 7.79 2.37 -3.02
C VAL A 39 6.52 3.17 -2.82
N LEU A 40 6.61 4.27 -2.10
CA LEU A 40 5.48 5.08 -1.66
C LEU A 40 5.45 6.39 -2.44
N ALA A 41 4.31 6.70 -3.06
CA ALA A 41 4.00 8.06 -3.49
C ALA A 41 3.52 8.86 -2.28
N CYS A 42 3.90 10.12 -2.27
CA CYS A 42 3.99 10.90 -1.06
C CYS A 42 3.30 12.24 -1.28
N GLY A 43 2.05 12.39 -0.83
CA GLY A 43 1.27 13.62 -0.96
C GLY A 43 1.65 14.69 0.06
N GLU A 44 0.89 15.78 0.08
CA GLU A 44 1.12 16.85 1.04
C GLU A 44 0.91 16.40 2.49
N PRO A 45 1.64 17.00 3.45
CA PRO A 45 1.32 16.86 4.87
C PRO A 45 -0.04 17.49 5.18
N PHE A 46 -0.67 17.01 6.25
CA PHE A 46 -1.89 17.56 6.83
C PHE A 46 -1.70 17.71 8.34
N GLU A 47 -0.79 18.58 8.76
CA GLU A 47 -0.75 18.97 10.18
C GLU A 47 -2.08 19.66 10.54
N ASP A 48 -2.73 19.17 11.60
CA ASP A 48 -3.98 19.70 12.17
C ASP A 48 -5.23 19.75 11.27
N ALA A 49 -5.24 19.04 10.15
CA ALA A 49 -6.42 19.04 9.27
C ALA A 49 -7.56 18.13 9.79
N PRO A 50 -8.83 18.59 9.74
CA PRO A 50 -9.99 17.75 10.00
C PRO A 50 -10.03 16.52 9.09
N TYR A 51 -10.76 15.48 9.49
CA TYR A 51 -10.77 14.18 8.80
C TYR A 51 -11.15 14.30 7.31
N GLU A 52 -12.07 15.20 6.97
CA GLU A 52 -12.54 15.43 5.59
C GLU A 52 -11.43 15.94 4.65
N ASP A 53 -10.46 16.68 5.16
CA ASP A 53 -9.31 17.18 4.37
C ASP A 53 -8.33 16.06 4.01
N ARG A 54 -8.37 14.94 4.74
CA ARG A 54 -7.50 13.77 4.50
C ARG A 54 -7.95 13.00 3.27
N GLU A 55 -9.26 12.82 3.10
CA GLU A 55 -9.80 12.14 1.90
C GLU A 55 -9.57 12.99 0.66
N THR A 56 -9.76 14.31 0.76
CA THR A 56 -9.44 15.24 -0.35
C THR A 56 -7.98 15.13 -0.76
N LYS A 57 -7.04 15.08 0.20
CA LYS A 57 -5.61 14.91 -0.08
C LYS A 57 -5.27 13.52 -0.64
N ARG A 58 -6.03 12.47 -0.33
CA ARG A 58 -5.90 11.16 -0.96
C ARG A 58 -6.33 11.18 -2.41
N GLU A 59 -7.48 11.76 -2.70
CA GLU A 59 -7.97 11.93 -4.06
C GLU A 59 -6.99 12.74 -4.91
N GLN A 60 -6.44 13.82 -4.34
CA GLN A 60 -5.40 14.61 -5.00
C GLN A 60 -4.14 13.80 -5.29
N LEU A 61 -3.60 13.06 -4.31
CA LEU A 61 -2.43 12.21 -4.53
C LEU A 61 -2.70 11.12 -5.57
N LEU A 62 -3.90 10.54 -5.58
CA LEU A 62 -4.28 9.56 -6.59
C LEU A 62 -4.30 10.18 -7.99
N ALA A 63 -4.90 11.36 -8.14
CA ALA A 63 -4.93 12.07 -9.41
C ALA A 63 -3.52 12.42 -9.91
N GLU A 64 -2.60 12.82 -9.03
CA GLU A 64 -1.19 13.07 -9.37
C GLU A 64 -0.49 11.79 -9.86
N VAL A 65 -0.73 10.65 -9.19
CA VAL A 65 -0.18 9.34 -9.58
C VAL A 65 -0.74 8.88 -10.93
N GLU A 66 -2.04 9.07 -11.17
CA GLU A 66 -2.67 8.73 -12.45
C GLU A 66 -2.17 9.64 -13.58
N ALA A 67 -1.96 10.94 -13.32
CA ALA A 67 -1.46 11.90 -14.30
C ALA A 67 -0.06 11.53 -14.84
N VAL A 68 0.76 10.83 -14.06
CA VAL A 68 2.08 10.32 -14.51
C VAL A 68 2.03 8.94 -15.18
N GLY A 69 0.81 8.44 -15.41
CA GLY A 69 0.51 7.18 -16.10
C GLY A 69 0.67 5.94 -15.23
N VAL A 70 0.54 6.06 -13.91
CA VAL A 70 0.55 4.93 -12.99
C VAL A 70 -0.89 4.58 -12.62
N THR A 71 -1.33 3.39 -13.01
CA THR A 71 -2.63 2.83 -12.62
C THR A 71 -2.40 1.67 -11.67
N LEU A 72 -3.04 1.70 -10.51
CA LEU A 72 -2.91 0.68 -9.48
C LEU A 72 -4.18 -0.19 -9.44
N PRO A 73 -4.04 -1.53 -9.39
CA PRO A 73 -5.19 -2.41 -9.26
C PRO A 73 -5.81 -2.38 -7.85
N GLU A 74 -5.06 -1.93 -6.85
CA GLU A 74 -5.48 -1.81 -5.46
C GLU A 74 -4.80 -0.58 -4.83
N LEU A 75 -5.53 0.16 -3.98
CA LEU A 75 -5.03 1.35 -3.31
C LEU A 75 -4.70 1.02 -1.85
N ILE A 76 -3.41 1.00 -1.53
CA ILE A 76 -2.93 0.75 -0.16
C ILE A 76 -2.41 2.07 0.43
N TRP A 77 -3.21 2.67 1.30
CA TRP A 77 -2.88 3.92 1.99
C TRP A 77 -2.06 3.65 3.26
N VAL A 78 -0.93 4.33 3.39
CA VAL A 78 -0.03 4.22 4.54
C VAL A 78 -0.13 5.47 5.39
N TRP A 79 -0.14 5.26 6.69
CA TRP A 79 -0.08 6.31 7.71
C TRP A 79 1.24 6.18 8.46
N ASP A 80 1.92 7.30 8.62
CA ASP A 80 3.09 7.40 9.49
C ASP A 80 2.98 8.62 10.43
N GLU A 81 4.00 8.78 11.26
CA GLU A 81 4.10 9.86 12.25
C GLU A 81 4.24 11.25 11.60
N GLU A 82 4.53 11.32 10.30
CA GLU A 82 4.70 12.59 9.57
C GLU A 82 3.37 13.21 9.12
N ASN A 83 2.22 12.65 9.52
CA ASN A 83 0.87 13.13 9.19
C ASN A 83 0.73 13.51 7.71
N ARG A 84 1.19 12.62 6.82
CA ARG A 84 1.18 12.84 5.37
C ARG A 84 0.54 11.69 4.64
N VAL A 85 -0.10 12.00 3.52
CA VAL A 85 -0.79 10.98 2.73
C VAL A 85 0.24 10.17 1.95
N GLN A 86 0.21 8.84 2.09
CA GLN A 86 1.12 7.94 1.40
C GLN A 86 0.37 6.82 0.72
N LEU A 87 0.76 6.50 -0.51
CA LEU A 87 0.17 5.44 -1.33
C LEU A 87 1.25 4.46 -1.76
N VAL A 88 1.06 3.17 -1.49
CA VAL A 88 1.97 2.13 -2.00
C VAL A 88 1.78 2.00 -3.50
N ILE A 89 2.85 2.27 -4.26
CA ILE A 89 2.89 2.07 -5.70
C ILE A 89 3.27 0.63 -6.06
N THR A 90 4.27 0.07 -5.36
CA THR A 90 4.71 -1.31 -5.55
C THR A 90 5.55 -1.77 -4.37
N THR A 91 5.65 -3.09 -4.21
CA THR A 91 6.58 -3.74 -3.27
C THR A 91 7.65 -4.50 -4.05
N LEU A 92 8.92 -4.34 -3.66
CA LEU A 92 10.05 -4.99 -4.35
C LEU A 92 10.96 -5.73 -3.36
N PRO A 93 11.63 -6.82 -3.79
CA PRO A 93 12.41 -7.66 -2.88
C PRO A 93 13.74 -7.02 -2.43
N SER A 94 14.20 -5.93 -3.06
CA SER A 94 15.45 -5.27 -2.68
C SER A 94 15.32 -3.74 -2.69
N LYS A 95 16.04 -3.10 -1.76
CA LYS A 95 16.09 -1.64 -1.64
C LYS A 95 16.54 -0.99 -2.94
N GLU A 96 17.60 -1.52 -3.56
CA GLU A 96 18.15 -0.98 -4.80
C GLU A 96 17.12 -0.98 -5.95
N ARG A 97 16.31 -2.04 -6.06
CA ARG A 97 15.21 -2.08 -7.05
C ARG A 97 14.13 -1.05 -6.71
N ALA A 98 13.76 -0.94 -5.44
CA ALA A 98 12.80 0.07 -4.96
C ALA A 98 13.27 1.49 -5.26
N GLU A 99 14.54 1.82 -4.97
CA GLU A 99 15.11 3.13 -5.25
C GLU A 99 15.15 3.44 -6.75
N ARG A 100 15.49 2.47 -7.61
CA ARG A 100 15.47 2.70 -9.07
C ARG A 100 14.06 2.99 -9.59
N VAL A 101 13.03 2.35 -9.05
CA VAL A 101 11.65 2.63 -9.41
C VAL A 101 11.23 4.00 -8.87
N ALA A 102 11.52 4.28 -7.60
CA ALA A 102 11.23 5.56 -6.97
C ALA A 102 11.88 6.72 -7.77
N GLU A 103 13.13 6.58 -8.19
CA GLU A 103 13.85 7.61 -8.95
C GLU A 103 13.20 7.90 -10.30
N ARG A 104 12.77 6.86 -11.02
CA ARG A 104 12.04 7.04 -12.29
C ARG A 104 10.71 7.77 -12.09
N LEU A 105 10.05 7.56 -10.96
CA LEU A 105 8.80 8.24 -10.63
C LEU A 105 9.04 9.67 -10.13
N ARG A 106 10.15 9.93 -9.42
CA ARG A 106 10.61 11.30 -9.09
C ARG A 106 10.86 12.13 -10.34
N GLN A 107 11.51 11.54 -11.34
CA GLN A 107 11.73 12.20 -12.64
C GLN A 107 10.43 12.54 -13.38
N LYS A 108 9.32 11.88 -13.05
CA LYS A 108 7.98 12.20 -13.57
C LYS A 108 7.22 13.23 -12.72
N GLY A 109 7.83 13.75 -11.65
CA GLY A 109 7.25 14.79 -10.80
C GLY A 109 6.58 14.27 -9.53
N LEU A 110 6.63 12.96 -9.24
CA LEU A 110 6.09 12.44 -7.98
C LEU A 110 7.10 12.58 -6.84
N THR A 111 6.62 12.98 -5.67
CA THR A 111 7.39 12.81 -4.45
C THR A 111 7.37 11.33 -4.06
N MET A 112 8.54 10.71 -3.85
CA MET A 112 8.65 9.27 -3.61
C MET A 112 9.51 8.93 -2.40
N ARG A 113 9.03 7.99 -1.58
CA ARG A 113 9.75 7.42 -0.43
C ARG A 113 9.94 5.91 -0.61
N VAL A 114 11.09 5.41 -0.18
CA VAL A 114 11.35 3.97 -0.08
C VAL A 114 11.39 3.61 1.40
N ALA A 115 10.50 2.72 1.81
CA ALA A 115 10.40 2.24 3.18
C ALA A 115 10.43 0.72 3.21
N ARG A 116 10.86 0.16 4.34
CA ARG A 116 10.68 -1.26 4.59
C ARG A 116 9.22 -1.50 4.93
N GLU A 117 8.64 -2.55 4.38
CA GLU A 117 7.32 -3.02 4.79
C GLU A 117 7.38 -3.40 6.28
N TYR A 118 6.54 -2.75 7.09
CA TYR A 118 6.30 -3.12 8.48
C TYR A 118 4.85 -3.62 8.53
N ILE A 119 4.67 -4.89 8.90
CA ILE A 119 3.36 -5.50 9.15
C ILE A 119 3.26 -5.79 10.64
#